data_AF-A0AA42B126-F1
#
_entry.id   AF-A0AA42B126-F1
#
_cell.length_a   1.000
_cell.length_b   1.000
_cell.length_c   1.000
_cell.angle_alpha   90.00
_cell.angle_beta   90.00
_cell.angle_gamma   90.00
#
_symmetry.space_group_name_H-M   'P 1'
#
loop_
_entity.id
_entity.type
_entity.pdbx_description
1 polymer ?
#
loop_
_entity_poly.entity_id
_entity_poly.type
_entity_poly.pdbx_seq_one_letter_code
_entity_poly.pdbx_strand_id
1 'polypeptide(L)'
;MPNMNNKRTVRIYSKADPDYSLTIRAGEVVLARSNENDEHQHWIKDEQFSTRVKDEKGMPSFALVNKATGQAIKHSIAATNPVRLVPYNPDYLDESILWTESKDLGDGYKALRMVSNIHLNIDAFKGDKKDGGVHDGTIVVLWEWKYGVNQLWKIVPYY
;
A
#
# COMPACT_ATOMS: atom_id res chain seq x y z
N MET A 1 -12.10 6.04 17.17
CA MET A 1 -11.00 5.51 16.35
C MET A 1 -9.84 5.13 17.27
N PRO A 2 -9.06 4.08 16.98
CA PRO A 2 -7.88 3.73 17.78
C PRO A 2 -6.91 4.92 17.84
N ASN A 3 -6.32 5.20 19.00
CA ASN A 3 -5.30 6.25 19.10
C ASN A 3 -4.02 5.77 18.39
N MET A 4 -3.73 6.37 17.24
CA MET A 4 -2.60 5.99 16.39
C MET A 4 -1.36 6.88 16.60
N ASN A 5 -1.43 7.90 17.47
CA ASN A 5 -0.40 8.94 17.60
C ASN A 5 0.96 8.45 18.13
N ASN A 6 1.00 7.29 18.79
CA ASN A 6 2.24 6.71 19.32
C ASN A 6 2.84 5.61 18.44
N LYS A 7 2.19 5.25 17.32
CA LYS A 7 2.72 4.23 16.41
C LYS A 7 3.74 4.86 15.47
N ARG A 8 4.87 4.17 15.27
CA ARG A 8 5.88 4.58 14.28
C ARG A 8 5.25 4.53 12.90
N THR A 9 5.48 5.59 12.13
CA THR A 9 4.96 5.71 10.77
C THR A 9 5.96 5.23 9.74
N VAL A 10 5.44 4.86 8.58
CA VAL A 10 6.18 4.45 7.40
C VAL A 10 5.72 5.26 6.20
N ARG A 11 6.63 5.38 5.24
CA ARG A 11 6.39 5.92 3.91
C ARG A 11 6.36 4.76 2.93
N ILE A 12 5.40 4.80 2.02
CA ILE A 12 5.31 3.86 0.90
C ILE A 12 5.57 4.60 -0.40
N TYR A 13 6.45 4.08 -1.24
CA TYR A 13 6.75 4.66 -2.56
C TYR A 13 7.08 3.58 -3.58
N SER A 14 6.86 3.90 -4.86
CA SER A 14 7.09 2.99 -5.99
C SER A 14 8.52 3.12 -6.53
N LYS A 15 9.07 2.05 -7.10
CA LYS A 15 10.34 2.07 -7.85
C LYS A 15 10.22 2.94 -9.11
N ALA A 16 9.01 3.14 -9.63
CA ALA A 16 8.77 3.96 -10.81
C ALA A 16 9.23 5.41 -10.61
N ASP A 17 8.97 5.99 -9.43
CA ASP A 17 9.51 7.30 -9.04
C ASP A 17 9.54 7.44 -7.50
N PRO A 18 10.74 7.35 -6.88
CA PRO A 18 10.91 7.50 -5.44
C PRO A 18 10.68 8.92 -4.89
N ASP A 19 10.42 9.94 -5.70
CA ASP A 19 10.11 11.28 -5.20
C ASP A 19 8.63 11.43 -4.82
N TYR A 20 7.79 10.45 -5.16
CA TYR A 20 6.38 10.41 -4.84
C TYR A 20 6.08 9.42 -3.71
N SER A 21 5.15 9.80 -2.84
CA SER A 21 4.67 9.00 -1.72
C SER A 21 3.22 8.60 -1.92
N LEU A 22 2.89 7.42 -1.43
CA LEU A 22 1.52 6.98 -1.26
C LEU A 22 0.80 7.90 -0.27
N THR A 23 -0.34 8.44 -0.67
CA THR A 23 -1.13 9.35 0.16
C THR A 23 -2.62 9.13 -0.07
N ILE A 24 -3.44 9.77 0.77
CA ILE A 24 -4.88 9.89 0.55
C ILE A 24 -5.18 11.32 0.11
N ARG A 25 -5.79 11.49 -1.06
CA ARG A 25 -6.32 12.77 -1.55
C ARG A 25 -7.76 12.56 -2.01
N ALA A 26 -8.67 13.42 -1.57
CA ALA A 26 -10.10 13.34 -1.93
C ALA A 26 -10.75 11.96 -1.73
N GLY A 27 -10.31 11.20 -0.72
CA GLY A 27 -10.83 9.85 -0.44
C GLY A 27 -10.30 8.74 -1.34
N GLU A 28 -9.28 9.02 -2.15
CA GLU A 28 -8.61 8.05 -3.03
C GLU A 28 -7.15 7.84 -2.61
N VAL A 29 -6.64 6.63 -2.84
CA VAL A 29 -5.22 6.33 -2.65
C VAL A 29 -4.47 6.67 -3.94
N VAL A 30 -3.55 7.63 -3.84
CA VAL A 30 -2.80 8.17 -4.98
C VAL A 30 -1.33 8.36 -4.64
N LEU A 31 -0.53 8.67 -5.64
CA LEU A 31 0.83 9.17 -5.47
C LEU A 31 0.86 10.70 -5.53
N ALA A 32 1.70 11.29 -4.68
CA ALA A 32 1.94 12.73 -4.63
C ALA A 32 3.39 13.01 -4.26
N ARG A 33 3.94 14.17 -4.64
CA ARG A 33 5.29 14.56 -4.20
C ARG A 33 5.44 14.45 -2.69
N SER A 34 6.59 13.92 -2.31
CA SER A 34 6.88 13.60 -0.92
C SER A 34 6.99 14.85 -0.06
N ASN A 35 6.29 14.84 1.06
CA ASN A 35 6.25 15.90 2.04
C ASN A 35 6.05 15.27 3.43
N GLU A 36 7.08 15.30 4.26
CA GLU A 36 7.07 14.75 5.62
C GLU A 36 6.12 15.50 6.57
N ASN A 37 5.68 16.70 6.20
CA ASN A 37 4.70 17.44 6.98
C ASN A 37 3.26 17.08 6.59
N ASP A 38 3.05 16.30 5.52
CA ASP A 38 1.73 15.85 5.11
C ASP A 38 1.39 14.55 5.82
N GLU A 39 0.57 14.63 6.88
CA GLU A 39 0.16 13.46 7.67
C GLU A 39 -0.57 12.38 6.84
N HIS A 40 -1.11 12.72 5.66
CA HIS A 40 -1.71 11.73 4.76
C HIS A 40 -0.66 10.86 4.07
N GLN A 41 0.62 11.26 4.07
CA GLN A 41 1.74 10.45 3.58
C GLN A 41 2.32 9.54 4.67
N HIS A 42 1.86 9.67 5.91
CA HIS A 42 2.25 8.81 7.01
C HIS A 42 1.29 7.63 7.13
N TRP A 43 1.84 6.43 7.03
CA TRP A 43 1.10 5.18 7.17
C TRP A 43 1.61 4.40 8.37
N ILE A 44 0.80 3.48 8.86
CA ILE A 44 1.15 2.51 9.87
C ILE A 44 1.02 1.15 9.20
N LYS A 45 2.10 0.37 9.25
CA LYS A 45 2.10 -1.03 8.89
C LYS A 45 1.71 -1.82 10.13
N ASP A 46 0.43 -2.19 10.23
CA ASP A 46 -0.08 -2.93 11.38
C ASP A 46 0.04 -4.45 11.14
N GLU A 47 0.87 -5.11 11.94
CA GLU A 47 1.19 -6.54 11.83
C GLU A 47 0.47 -7.40 12.88
N GLN A 48 -0.59 -6.89 13.52
CA GLN A 48 -1.36 -7.59 14.58
C GLN A 48 -1.77 -9.01 14.20
N PHE A 49 -2.13 -9.26 12.94
CA PHE A 49 -2.60 -10.56 12.46
C PHE A 49 -1.53 -11.39 11.73
N SER A 50 -0.29 -10.93 11.66
CA SER A 50 0.81 -11.52 10.87
C SER A 50 1.15 -12.97 11.21
N THR A 51 0.95 -13.39 12.46
CA THR A 51 1.20 -14.77 12.93
C THR A 51 0.05 -15.72 12.62
N ARG A 52 -1.16 -15.19 12.41
CA ARG A 52 -2.40 -15.95 12.20
C ARG A 52 -2.79 -16.04 10.73
N VAL A 53 -2.57 -14.97 9.97
CA VAL A 53 -2.93 -14.87 8.56
C VAL A 53 -1.68 -14.66 7.72
N LYS A 54 -1.47 -15.58 6.78
CA LYS A 54 -0.37 -15.59 5.82
C LYS A 54 -0.94 -15.80 4.43
N ASP A 55 -0.24 -15.35 3.41
CA ASP A 55 -0.62 -15.71 2.04
C ASP A 55 -0.26 -17.16 1.68
N GLU A 56 -0.62 -17.60 0.47
CA GLU A 56 -0.34 -18.96 -0.03
C GLU A 56 1.15 -19.33 -0.11
N LYS A 57 2.07 -18.36 -0.01
CA LYS A 57 3.52 -18.58 0.09
C LYS A 57 4.03 -18.52 1.52
N GLY A 58 3.14 -18.37 2.50
CA GLY A 58 3.47 -18.28 3.92
C GLY A 58 3.96 -16.91 4.38
N MET A 59 3.86 -15.87 3.53
CA MET A 59 4.30 -14.52 3.90
C MET A 59 3.33 -13.90 4.93
N PRO A 60 3.85 -13.29 6.01
CA PRO A 60 3.03 -12.68 7.03
C PRO A 60 2.22 -11.50 6.49
N SER A 61 0.97 -11.38 6.95
CA SER A 61 0.09 -10.28 6.60
C SER A 61 0.29 -9.01 7.43
N PHE A 62 -0.14 -7.89 6.87
CA PHE A 62 -0.25 -6.60 7.55
C PHE A 62 -1.39 -5.77 6.96
N ALA A 63 -1.91 -4.81 7.73
CA ALA A 63 -2.76 -3.74 7.23
C ALA A 63 -1.93 -2.46 7.00
N LEU A 64 -2.26 -1.68 5.98
CA LEU A 64 -1.73 -0.33 5.78
C LEU A 64 -2.79 0.67 6.22
N VAL A 65 -2.56 1.33 7.35
CA VAL A 65 -3.50 2.27 7.96
C VAL A 65 -2.95 3.68 7.88
N ASN A 66 -3.70 4.59 7.30
CA ASN A 66 -3.27 5.98 7.17
C ASN A 66 -3.38 6.71 8.53
N LYS A 67 -2.33 7.44 8.90
CA LYS A 67 -2.25 8.14 10.19
C LYS A 67 -3.32 9.22 10.32
N ALA A 68 -3.47 10.07 9.31
CA ALA A 68 -4.38 11.22 9.34
C ALA A 68 -5.86 10.82 9.36
N THR A 69 -6.23 9.79 8.59
CA THR A 69 -7.65 9.43 8.37
C THR A 69 -8.13 8.25 9.21
N GLY A 70 -7.22 7.42 9.73
CA GLY A 70 -7.59 6.17 10.39
C GLY A 70 -8.17 5.11 9.45
N GLN A 71 -8.03 5.28 8.13
CA GLN A 71 -8.52 4.33 7.14
C GLN A 71 -7.44 3.33 6.72
N ALA A 72 -7.84 2.08 6.52
CA ALA A 72 -7.00 1.04 5.96
C ALA A 72 -7.23 0.87 4.45
N ILE A 73 -6.17 0.51 3.72
CA ILE A 73 -6.28 0.13 2.31
C ILE A 73 -6.95 -1.25 2.21
N LYS A 74 -8.09 -1.29 1.52
CA LYS A 74 -8.87 -2.50 1.25
C LYS A 74 -8.69 -2.95 -0.20
N HIS A 75 -8.74 -4.26 -0.40
CA HIS A 75 -8.76 -4.88 -1.72
C HIS A 75 -9.88 -4.31 -2.59
N SER A 76 -9.61 -4.23 -3.89
CA SER A 76 -10.64 -3.91 -4.88
C SER A 76 -11.45 -5.16 -5.26
N ILE A 77 -12.53 -4.96 -6.03
CA ILE A 77 -13.44 -6.04 -6.45
C ILE A 77 -12.86 -6.82 -7.65
N ALA A 78 -12.05 -6.17 -8.48
CA ALA A 78 -11.45 -6.79 -9.66
C ALA A 78 -10.12 -6.10 -10.00
N ALA A 79 -9.33 -6.74 -10.86
CA ALA A 79 -8.16 -6.12 -11.46
C ALA A 79 -8.55 -4.80 -12.16
N THR A 80 -7.61 -3.89 -12.29
CA THR A 80 -7.73 -2.55 -12.89
C THR A 80 -8.49 -1.52 -12.08
N ASN A 81 -9.26 -1.93 -11.08
CA ASN A 81 -10.00 -1.02 -10.23
C ASN A 81 -9.12 -0.39 -9.16
N PRO A 82 -9.37 0.88 -8.77
CA PRO A 82 -8.73 1.51 -7.62
C PRO A 82 -8.83 0.67 -6.35
N VAL A 83 -7.79 0.71 -5.53
CA VAL A 83 -7.90 0.19 -4.15
C VAL A 83 -8.90 1.04 -3.37
N ARG A 84 -9.53 0.45 -2.36
CA ARG A 84 -10.57 1.13 -1.57
C ARG A 84 -10.02 1.52 -0.20
N LEU A 85 -10.72 2.43 0.47
CA LEU A 85 -10.45 2.81 1.85
C LEU A 85 -11.63 2.44 2.73
N VAL A 86 -11.34 1.91 3.91
CA VAL A 86 -12.36 1.65 4.95
C VAL A 86 -11.85 2.07 6.32
N PRO A 87 -12.72 2.50 7.26
CA PRO A 87 -12.30 2.73 8.64
C PRO A 87 -11.61 1.50 9.22
N TYR A 88 -10.44 1.69 9.83
CA TYR A 88 -9.70 0.59 10.44
C TYR A 88 -10.32 0.20 11.80
N ASN A 89 -10.56 -1.09 11.98
CA ASN A 89 -11.03 -1.67 13.25
C ASN A 89 -10.06 -2.80 13.68
N PRO A 90 -9.19 -2.59 14.69
CA PRO A 90 -8.23 -3.59 15.14
C PRO A 90 -8.88 -4.76 15.91
N ASP A 91 -10.13 -4.61 16.36
CA ASP A 91 -10.84 -5.65 17.13
C ASP A 91 -11.52 -6.69 16.21
N TYR A 92 -11.50 -6.46 14.90
CA TYR A 92 -12.13 -7.32 13.90
C TYR A 92 -11.11 -7.74 12.83
N LEU A 93 -10.99 -9.05 12.61
CA LEU A 93 -10.17 -9.60 11.53
C LEU A 93 -10.90 -9.45 10.20
N ASP A 94 -10.60 -8.39 9.46
CA ASP A 94 -11.01 -8.22 8.06
C ASP A 94 -9.86 -8.61 7.12
N GLU A 95 -9.90 -9.82 6.55
CA GLU A 95 -8.86 -10.26 5.60
C GLU A 95 -8.76 -9.38 4.34
N SER A 96 -9.83 -8.67 3.98
CA SER A 96 -9.84 -7.84 2.77
C SER A 96 -9.06 -6.52 2.91
N ILE A 97 -8.54 -6.21 4.09
CA ILE A 97 -7.59 -5.10 4.30
C ILE A 97 -6.16 -5.59 4.51
N LEU A 98 -5.94 -6.90 4.46
CA LEU A 98 -4.64 -7.51 4.72
C LEU A 98 -3.85 -7.72 3.44
N TRP A 99 -2.60 -7.26 3.47
CA TRP A 99 -1.64 -7.32 2.38
C TRP A 99 -0.42 -8.13 2.82
N THR A 100 0.36 -8.62 1.86
CA THR A 100 1.67 -9.24 2.11
C THR A 100 2.74 -8.60 1.25
N GLU A 101 3.97 -8.61 1.73
CA GLU A 101 5.15 -8.32 0.92
C GLU A 101 5.61 -9.61 0.26
N SER A 102 5.94 -9.58 -1.04
CA SER A 102 6.64 -10.68 -1.68
C SER A 102 8.06 -10.87 -1.12
N LYS A 103 8.79 -11.87 -1.62
CA LYS A 103 10.27 -11.84 -1.53
C LYS A 103 10.82 -10.56 -2.16
N ASP A 104 12.05 -10.20 -1.81
CA ASP A 104 12.79 -9.13 -2.48
C ASP A 104 12.92 -9.44 -3.99
N LEU A 105 12.60 -8.44 -4.81
CA LEU A 105 12.64 -8.49 -6.27
C LEU A 105 13.78 -7.60 -6.83
N GLY A 106 14.65 -7.07 -5.97
CA GLY A 106 15.83 -6.29 -6.31
C GLY A 106 15.86 -4.96 -5.57
N ASP A 107 17.04 -4.61 -5.02
CA ASP A 107 17.31 -3.36 -4.29
C ASP A 107 16.39 -3.11 -3.09
N GLY A 108 15.80 -4.17 -2.50
CA GLY A 108 14.84 -4.06 -1.40
C GLY A 108 13.41 -3.72 -1.84
N TYR A 109 13.10 -3.73 -3.13
CA TYR A 109 11.74 -3.53 -3.62
C TYR A 109 10.96 -4.84 -3.66
N LYS A 110 9.68 -4.78 -3.31
CA LYS A 110 8.78 -5.93 -3.22
C LYS A 110 7.43 -5.61 -3.83
N ALA A 111 6.68 -6.63 -4.22
CA ALA A 111 5.26 -6.48 -4.54
C ALA A 111 4.43 -6.45 -3.25
N LEU A 112 3.41 -5.60 -3.21
CA LEU A 112 2.40 -5.57 -2.13
C LEU A 112 1.15 -6.30 -2.64
N ARG A 113 0.89 -7.50 -2.14
CA ARG A 113 -0.10 -8.43 -2.71
C ARG A 113 -1.29 -8.60 -1.77
N MET A 114 -2.45 -8.93 -2.32
CA MET A 114 -3.58 -9.33 -1.47
C MET A 114 -3.20 -10.60 -0.70
N VAL A 115 -3.49 -10.65 0.60
CA VAL A 115 -3.22 -11.87 1.37
C VAL A 115 -4.01 -13.08 0.85
N SER A 116 -5.22 -12.83 0.35
CA SER A 116 -6.16 -13.86 -0.12
C SER A 116 -5.95 -14.28 -1.57
N ASN A 117 -5.21 -13.48 -2.37
CA ASN A 117 -4.92 -13.78 -3.76
C ASN A 117 -3.63 -13.08 -4.21
N ILE A 118 -2.51 -13.80 -4.18
CA ILE A 118 -1.21 -13.22 -4.50
C ILE A 118 -0.99 -12.91 -5.99
N HIS A 119 -1.92 -13.29 -6.86
CA HIS A 119 -1.86 -12.96 -8.29
C HIS A 119 -2.26 -11.50 -8.55
N LEU A 120 -2.85 -10.83 -7.57
CA LEU A 120 -3.20 -9.42 -7.61
C LEU A 120 -2.37 -8.63 -6.59
N ASN A 121 -1.91 -7.45 -7.03
CA ASN A 121 -0.98 -6.62 -6.28
C ASN A 121 -1.25 -5.12 -6.51
N ILE A 122 -0.69 -4.29 -5.64
CA ILE A 122 -0.76 -2.83 -5.73
C ILE A 122 0.06 -2.35 -6.93
N ASP A 123 -0.55 -1.51 -7.76
CA ASP A 123 0.03 -0.95 -8.99
C ASP A 123 -0.19 0.56 -9.03
N ALA A 124 0.87 1.32 -9.33
CA ALA A 124 0.74 2.73 -9.69
C ALA A 124 0.29 2.83 -11.16
N PHE A 125 -0.97 3.19 -11.37
CA PHE A 125 -1.64 3.04 -12.67
C PHE A 125 -0.95 3.86 -13.76
N LYS A 126 -0.50 3.18 -14.83
CA LYS A 126 0.29 3.79 -15.92
C LYS A 126 1.54 4.55 -15.45
N GLY A 127 2.06 4.17 -14.28
CA GLY A 127 3.20 4.83 -13.65
C GLY A 127 4.54 4.49 -14.29
N ASP A 128 4.61 3.57 -15.25
CA ASP A 128 5.83 3.33 -16.00
C ASP A 128 6.07 4.42 -17.05
N LYS A 129 7.33 4.65 -17.41
CA LYS A 129 7.73 5.76 -18.29
C LYS A 129 7.14 5.69 -19.71
N LYS A 130 6.70 4.53 -20.18
CA LYS A 130 6.12 4.41 -21.53
C LYS A 130 4.68 4.89 -21.56
N ASP A 131 3.96 4.73 -20.45
CA ASP A 131 2.52 5.03 -20.36
C ASP A 131 2.21 6.36 -19.67
N GLY A 132 3.22 7.09 -19.20
CA GLY A 132 3.10 8.46 -18.68
C GLY A 132 4.05 8.77 -17.53
N GLY A 133 4.51 7.74 -16.82
CA GLY A 133 5.29 7.89 -15.60
C GLY A 133 4.40 8.24 -14.40
N VAL A 134 4.98 8.13 -13.20
CA VAL A 134 4.34 8.62 -11.99
C VAL A 134 4.28 10.15 -12.02
N HIS A 135 3.15 10.70 -11.60
CA HIS A 135 2.91 12.12 -11.43
C HIS A 135 1.97 12.36 -10.24
N ASP A 136 1.77 13.63 -9.90
CA ASP A 136 0.83 14.00 -8.83
C ASP A 136 -0.58 13.53 -9.20
N GLY A 137 -1.22 12.78 -8.29
CA GLY A 137 -2.53 12.19 -8.51
C GLY A 137 -2.53 10.85 -9.25
N THR A 138 -1.38 10.22 -9.53
CA THR A 138 -1.36 8.86 -10.08
C THR A 138 -2.14 7.92 -9.16
N ILE A 139 -3.23 7.36 -9.67
CA ILE A 139 -4.14 6.49 -8.91
C ILE A 139 -3.45 5.15 -8.64
N VAL A 140 -3.71 4.61 -7.45
CA VAL A 140 -3.25 3.27 -7.07
C VAL A 140 -4.37 2.26 -7.26
N VAL A 141 -4.08 1.23 -8.06
CA VAL A 141 -5.04 0.21 -8.48
C VAL A 141 -4.59 -1.17 -8.05
N LEU A 142 -5.52 -2.12 -8.11
CA LEU A 142 -5.22 -3.53 -8.02
C LEU A 142 -4.93 -4.08 -9.42
N TRP A 143 -3.81 -4.77 -9.65
CA TRP A 143 -3.48 -5.32 -10.97
C TRP A 143 -2.84 -6.71 -10.89
N GLU A 144 -2.90 -7.44 -12.00
CA GLU A 144 -2.14 -8.68 -12.17
C GLU A 144 -0.64 -8.40 -12.13
N TRP A 145 0.18 -9.38 -11.76
CA TRP A 145 1.61 -9.21 -11.84
C TRP A 145 2.09 -9.05 -13.31
N LYS A 146 2.68 -7.89 -13.64
CA LYS A 146 3.23 -7.54 -14.97
C LYS A 146 4.74 -7.27 -14.94
N TYR A 147 5.40 -7.51 -13.81
CA TYR A 147 6.85 -7.30 -13.63
C TYR A 147 7.28 -5.83 -13.82
N GLY A 148 6.33 -4.89 -13.75
CA GLY A 148 6.56 -3.46 -13.98
C GLY A 148 7.18 -2.77 -12.76
N VAL A 149 8.01 -1.75 -12.99
CA VAL A 149 8.60 -0.94 -11.90
C VAL A 149 7.54 -0.20 -11.08
N ASN A 150 6.38 0.08 -11.67
CA ASN A 150 5.21 0.68 -11.03
C ASN A 150 4.48 -0.28 -10.06
N GLN A 151 4.85 -1.56 -10.05
CA GLN A 151 4.34 -2.61 -9.14
C GLN A 151 5.34 -2.97 -8.02
N LEU A 152 6.50 -2.31 -8.03
CA LEU A 152 7.57 -2.52 -7.06
C LEU A 152 7.54 -1.40 -6.04
N TRP A 153 7.46 -1.75 -4.77
CA TRP A 153 7.25 -0.81 -3.67
C TRP A 153 8.29 -0.98 -2.58
N LYS A 154 8.53 0.11 -1.86
CA LYS A 154 9.25 0.12 -0.59
C LYS A 154 8.36 0.66 0.51
N ILE A 155 8.48 0.05 1.68
CA ILE A 155 7.90 0.52 2.93
C ILE A 155 9.08 0.81 3.85
N VAL A 156 9.28 2.07 4.20
CA VAL A 156 10.44 2.52 4.99
C VAL A 156 9.98 3.37 6.17
N PRO A 157 10.73 3.45 7.29
CA PRO A 157 10.42 4.37 8.37
C PRO A 157 10.25 5.81 7.88
N TYR A 158 9.30 6.53 8.45
CA TYR A 158 9.02 7.94 8.11
C TYR A 158 8.72 8.71 9.39
N TYR A 159 9.41 9.84 9.57
CA TYR A 159 9.49 10.57 10.82
C TYR A 159 8.92 11.96 10.66
#